data_AF-A0A447UP49-F1
#
_entry.id   AF-A0A447UP49-F1
#
_cell.length_a   1.000
_cell.length_b   1.000
_cell.length_c   1.000
_cell.angle_alpha   90.00
_cell.angle_beta   90.00
_cell.angle_gamma   90.00
#
_symmetry.space_group_name_H-M   'P 1'
#
loop_
_entity.id
_entity.type
_entity.pdbx_description
1 polymer ?
#
loop_
_entity_poly.entity_id
_entity_poly.type
_entity_poly.pdbx_seq_one_letter_code
_entity_poly.pdbx_strand_id
1 'polypeptide(L)'
;MVFYDYDEICYMTEVNFRDIPQARYPEDELASEPWYSVSPGDVFPEEFRHWLCADPRIGPLFEEMHADLFRADYWRALQTRIREGHVEDVYAYRRKQRFCFRFAA
;
A
#
# COMPACT_ATOMS: atom_id res chain seq x y z
N MET A 1 -16.34 0.29 5.17
CA MET A 1 -16.09 -0.07 3.77
C MET A 1 -15.84 -1.57 3.73
N VAL A 2 -16.37 -2.26 2.71
CA VAL A 2 -16.23 -3.72 2.52
C VAL A 2 -15.75 -3.93 1.09
N PHE A 3 -14.73 -4.77 0.90
CA PHE A 3 -14.21 -5.16 -0.41
C PHE A 3 -15.06 -6.31 -0.98
N TYR A 4 -15.47 -6.20 -2.26
CA TYR A 4 -16.51 -7.07 -2.85
C TYR A 4 -16.17 -7.68 -4.21
N ASP A 5 -15.14 -7.18 -4.90
CA ASP A 5 -14.68 -7.76 -6.18
C ASP A 5 -13.55 -8.74 -5.90
N TYR A 6 -13.64 -9.97 -6.41
CA TYR A 6 -12.77 -11.07 -6.00
C TYR A 6 -12.07 -11.78 -7.16
N ASP A 7 -12.19 -11.27 -8.37
CA ASP A 7 -11.53 -11.83 -9.55
C ASP A 7 -9.99 -11.62 -9.53
N GLU A 8 -9.54 -10.47 -9.03
CA GLU A 8 -8.11 -10.09 -8.97
C GLU A 8 -7.46 -10.35 -7.59
N ILE A 9 -8.14 -11.03 -6.67
CA ILE A 9 -7.60 -11.29 -5.32
C ILE A 9 -6.48 -12.33 -5.35
N CYS A 10 -5.38 -12.04 -4.67
CA CYS A 10 -4.27 -12.97 -4.44
C CYS A 10 -3.74 -12.85 -3.00
N TYR A 11 -2.97 -13.84 -2.56
CA TYR A 11 -2.35 -13.76 -1.24
C TYR A 11 -1.17 -12.79 -1.25
N MET A 12 -1.05 -11.98 -0.20
CA MET A 12 0.10 -11.07 -0.05
C MET A 12 1.44 -11.81 -0.12
N THR A 13 1.51 -13.09 0.26
CA THR A 13 2.74 -13.91 0.22
C THR A 13 3.21 -14.25 -1.20
N GLU A 14 2.33 -14.16 -2.19
CA GLU A 14 2.58 -14.46 -3.61
C GLU A 14 2.97 -13.20 -4.42
N VAL A 15 2.79 -12.01 -3.82
CA VAL A 15 3.07 -10.71 -4.43
C VAL A 15 4.52 -10.28 -4.17
N ASN A 16 5.16 -9.65 -5.15
CA ASN A 16 6.47 -9.04 -5.02
C ASN A 16 6.36 -7.50 -4.98
N PHE A 17 6.43 -6.93 -3.78
CA PHE A 17 6.37 -5.48 -3.59
C PHE A 17 7.73 -4.82 -3.88
N ARG A 18 7.77 -3.96 -4.87
CA ARG A 18 8.99 -3.30 -5.35
C ARG A 18 8.83 -1.78 -5.30
N ASP A 19 9.95 -1.09 -5.06
CA ASP A 19 10.00 0.36 -5.29
C ASP A 19 10.18 0.62 -6.80
N ILE A 20 9.61 1.71 -7.30
CA ILE A 20 9.90 2.19 -8.66
C ILE A 20 11.37 2.63 -8.73
N PRO A 21 12.18 2.06 -9.63
CA PRO A 21 13.58 2.46 -9.78
C PRO A 21 13.72 3.93 -10.19
N GLN A 22 14.70 4.64 -9.62
CA GLN A 22 15.01 6.02 -10.03
C GLN A 22 15.48 6.05 -11.49
N ALA A 23 14.94 6.99 -12.27
CA ALA A 23 15.35 7.20 -13.65
C ALA A 23 16.88 7.42 -13.74
N ARG A 24 17.52 6.70 -14.68
CA ARG A 24 18.98 6.77 -14.85
C ARG A 24 19.39 8.02 -15.63
N TYR A 25 18.52 8.46 -16.52
CA TYR A 25 18.71 9.59 -17.42
C TYR A 25 17.40 10.39 -17.55
N PRO A 26 17.45 11.69 -17.91
CA PRO A 26 16.24 12.50 -18.10
C PRO A 26 15.27 11.94 -19.14
N GLU A 27 15.79 11.24 -20.17
CA GLU A 27 14.97 10.62 -21.21
C GLU A 27 14.10 9.47 -20.66
N ASP A 28 14.59 8.77 -19.63
CA ASP A 28 13.86 7.68 -18.97
C ASP A 28 12.61 8.22 -18.23
N GLU A 29 12.57 9.50 -17.83
CA GLU A 29 11.39 10.12 -17.19
C GLU A 29 10.27 10.44 -18.19
N LEU A 30 10.62 10.57 -19.48
CA LEU A 30 9.69 10.88 -20.56
C LEU A 30 9.27 9.64 -21.35
N ALA A 31 9.81 8.47 -21.00
CA ALA A 31 9.49 7.21 -21.64
C ALA A 31 8.03 6.82 -21.36
N SER A 32 7.32 6.39 -22.40
CA SER A 32 5.94 5.89 -22.27
C SER A 32 5.88 4.47 -21.71
N GLU A 33 6.98 3.73 -21.78
CA GLU A 33 7.10 2.35 -21.30
C GLU A 33 8.15 2.28 -20.18
N PRO A 34 7.97 1.43 -19.16
CA PRO A 34 8.97 1.21 -18.13
C PRO A 34 10.30 0.72 -18.73
N TRP A 35 11.40 1.38 -18.39
CA TRP A 35 12.75 0.96 -18.80
C TRP A 35 13.32 -0.18 -17.95
N TYR A 36 12.61 -0.55 -16.87
CA TYR A 36 12.94 -1.65 -15.97
C TYR A 36 12.04 -2.85 -16.24
N SER A 37 12.54 -4.06 -15.94
CA SER A 37 11.74 -5.28 -16.10
C SER A 37 10.64 -5.38 -15.05
N VAL A 38 9.44 -5.73 -15.49
CA VAL A 38 8.27 -6.01 -14.67
C VAL A 38 7.86 -7.47 -14.89
N SER A 39 7.74 -8.22 -13.81
CA SER A 39 7.29 -9.61 -13.83
C SER A 39 5.84 -9.72 -13.37
N PRO A 40 5.09 -10.76 -13.79
CA PRO A 40 3.79 -11.05 -13.20
C PRO A 40 3.90 -11.17 -11.67
N GLY A 41 3.02 -10.47 -10.94
CA GLY A 41 3.03 -10.42 -9.48
C GLY A 41 3.89 -9.31 -8.87
N ASP A 42 4.62 -8.53 -9.68
CA ASP A 42 5.26 -7.29 -9.22
C ASP A 42 4.19 -6.22 -8.96
N VAL A 43 4.26 -5.58 -7.79
CA VAL A 43 3.37 -4.49 -7.40
C VAL A 43 4.21 -3.29 -6.96
N PHE A 44 3.87 -2.12 -7.50
CA PHE A 44 4.50 -0.82 -7.22
C PHE A 44 3.51 0.09 -6.49
N PRO A 45 3.50 0.13 -5.15
CA PRO A 45 2.50 0.88 -4.41
C PRO A 45 2.52 2.39 -4.66
N GLU A 46 3.62 2.94 -5.17
CA GLU A 46 3.74 4.34 -5.57
C GLU A 46 2.76 4.69 -6.71
N GLU A 47 2.43 3.75 -7.59
CA GLU A 47 1.51 3.96 -8.71
C GLU A 47 0.06 4.17 -8.24
N PHE A 48 -0.31 3.64 -7.08
CA PHE A 48 -1.66 3.81 -6.52
C PHE A 48 -2.05 5.27 -6.33
N ARG A 49 -1.05 6.15 -6.14
CA ARG A 49 -1.26 7.59 -6.01
C ARG A 49 -1.97 8.17 -7.23
N HIS A 50 -1.66 7.68 -8.43
CA HIS A 50 -2.29 8.17 -9.66
C HIS A 50 -3.82 7.99 -9.64
N TRP A 51 -4.30 6.89 -9.05
CA TRP A 51 -5.72 6.53 -9.08
C TRP A 51 -6.45 7.00 -7.82
N LEU A 52 -5.84 6.82 -6.65
CA LEU A 52 -6.43 7.16 -5.35
C LEU A 52 -6.45 8.67 -5.08
N CYS A 53 -5.49 9.42 -5.64
CA CYS A 53 -5.36 10.87 -5.42
C CYS A 53 -5.76 11.71 -6.64
N ALA A 54 -6.49 11.14 -7.61
CA ALA A 54 -6.91 11.85 -8.81
C ALA A 54 -7.85 13.04 -8.52
N ASP A 55 -8.72 12.93 -7.52
CA ASP A 55 -9.55 14.05 -7.05
C ASP A 55 -8.73 14.94 -6.11
N PRO A 56 -8.56 16.24 -6.41
CA PRO A 56 -7.75 17.16 -5.61
C PRO A 56 -8.28 17.39 -4.18
N ARG A 57 -9.53 17.01 -3.90
CA ARG A 57 -10.10 17.04 -2.55
C ARG A 57 -9.73 15.80 -1.74
N ILE A 58 -9.49 14.67 -2.40
CA ILE A 58 -9.18 13.38 -1.77
C ILE A 58 -7.67 13.24 -1.57
N GLY A 59 -6.87 13.62 -2.57
CA GLY A 59 -5.42 13.44 -2.54
C GLY A 59 -4.74 13.92 -1.26
N PRO A 60 -4.97 15.17 -0.79
CA PRO A 60 -4.37 15.68 0.43
C PRO A 60 -4.77 14.88 1.70
N LEU A 61 -6.04 14.48 1.81
CA LEU A 61 -6.55 13.72 2.95
C LEU A 61 -5.98 12.30 2.98
N PHE A 62 -5.83 11.69 1.80
CA PHE A 62 -5.24 10.36 1.68
C PHE A 62 -3.76 10.39 2.05
N GLU A 63 -3.03 11.42 1.63
CA GLU A 63 -1.63 11.62 2.01
C GLU A 63 -1.48 11.81 3.52
N GLU A 64 -2.35 12.62 4.13
CA GLU A 64 -2.30 12.89 5.57
C GLU A 64 -2.52 11.62 6.41
N MET A 65 -3.45 10.76 5.99
CA MET A 65 -3.91 9.63 6.80
C MET A 65 -3.32 8.27 6.40
N HIS A 66 -2.91 8.12 5.14
CA HIS A 66 -2.65 6.82 4.50
C HIS A 66 -1.43 6.83 3.55
N ALA A 67 -0.46 7.73 3.76
CA ALA A 67 0.78 7.77 2.98
C ALA A 67 1.61 6.48 3.06
N ASP A 68 1.42 5.66 4.09
CA ASP A 68 2.04 4.35 4.24
C ASP A 68 1.66 3.40 3.09
N LEU A 69 0.44 3.51 2.55
CA LEU A 69 -0.03 2.67 1.44
C LEU A 69 0.75 2.88 0.14
N PHE A 70 1.44 4.01 -0.03
CA PHE A 70 2.28 4.29 -1.21
C PHE A 70 3.72 3.80 -1.06
N ARG A 71 4.10 3.23 0.08
CA ARG A 71 5.48 2.80 0.35
C ARG A 71 5.59 1.30 0.24
N ALA A 72 6.41 0.79 -0.68
CA ALA A 72 6.64 -0.66 -0.79
C ALA A 72 7.17 -1.29 0.51
N ASP A 73 7.94 -0.55 1.31
CA ASP A 73 8.40 -0.98 2.64
C ASP A 73 7.26 -1.37 3.59
N TYR A 74 6.14 -0.65 3.57
CA TYR A 74 4.98 -0.93 4.44
C TYR A 74 4.40 -2.31 4.11
N TRP A 75 4.18 -2.57 2.83
CA TRP A 75 3.64 -3.84 2.35
C TRP A 75 4.62 -5.00 2.58
N ARG A 76 5.92 -4.77 2.37
CA ARG A 76 6.97 -5.75 2.70
C ARG A 76 6.97 -6.08 4.20
N ALA A 77 6.81 -5.09 5.07
CA ALA A 77 6.75 -5.33 6.52
C ALA A 77 5.51 -6.17 6.92
N LEU A 78 4.34 -5.88 6.34
CA LEU A 78 3.14 -6.70 6.55
C LEU A 78 3.34 -8.14 6.05
N GLN A 79 3.92 -8.29 4.86
CA GLN A 79 4.21 -9.59 4.27
C GLN A 79 5.16 -10.42 5.15
N THR A 80 6.19 -9.78 5.73
CA THR A 80 7.11 -10.41 6.68
C THR A 80 6.38 -10.90 7.93
N ARG A 81 5.54 -10.06 8.55
CA ARG A 81 4.75 -10.46 9.74
C ARG A 81 3.84 -11.65 9.45
N ILE A 82 3.19 -11.67 8.28
CA ILE A 82 2.35 -12.79 7.85
C ILE A 82 3.19 -14.06 7.69
N ARG A 83 4.37 -13.98 7.06
CA ARG A 83 5.29 -15.12 6.90
C ARG A 83 5.83 -15.63 8.24
N GLU A 84 6.00 -14.76 9.22
CA GLU A 84 6.37 -15.10 10.60
C GLU A 84 5.20 -15.75 11.38
N GLY A 85 4.02 -15.90 10.76
CA GLY A 85 2.84 -16.50 11.38
C GLY A 85 2.10 -15.56 12.32
N HIS A 86 2.40 -14.26 12.29
CA HIS A 86 1.69 -13.27 13.09
C HIS A 86 0.28 -13.03 12.54
N VAL A 87 -0.71 -13.07 13.42
CA VAL A 87 -2.11 -12.73 13.11
C VAL A 87 -2.41 -11.38 13.75
N GLU A 88 -2.72 -10.38 12.94
CA GLU A 88 -2.97 -9.03 13.42
C GLU A 88 -4.32 -8.92 14.15
N ASP A 89 -4.37 -8.09 15.19
CA ASP A 89 -5.61 -7.78 15.89
C ASP A 89 -6.57 -6.98 15.01
N VAL A 90 -7.82 -7.45 14.91
CA VAL A 90 -8.91 -6.72 14.26
C VAL A 90 -10.00 -6.39 15.28
N TYR A 91 -10.31 -5.11 15.42
CA TYR A 91 -11.33 -4.63 16.36
C TYR A 91 -12.62 -4.27 15.62
N ALA A 92 -13.73 -4.92 15.98
CA ALA A 92 -15.06 -4.65 15.43
C ALA A 92 -15.72 -3.36 15.97
N TYR A 93 -14.91 -2.42 16.47
CA TYR A 93 -15.34 -1.14 17.03
C TYR A 93 -14.24 -0.07 16.87
N ARG A 94 -14.61 1.20 17.04
CA ARG A 94 -13.67 2.33 16.84
C ARG A 94 -12.52 2.28 17.85
N ARG A 95 -11.29 2.52 17.37
CA ARG A 95 -10.04 2.54 18.19
C ARG A 95 -10.17 3.37 19.48
N LYS A 96 -10.84 4.53 19.44
CA LYS A 96 -11.06 5.41 20.61
C LYS A 96 -11.88 4.80 21.76
N GLN A 97 -12.55 3.67 21.53
CA GLN A 97 -13.30 2.95 22.57
C GLN A 97 -12.46 1.89 23.30
N ARG A 98 -11.22 1.63 22.87
CA ARG A 98 -10.35 0.70 23.61
C ARG A 98 -10.08 1.27 25.00
N PHE A 99 -10.09 0.40 26.00
CA PHE A 99 -9.89 0.80 27.39
C PHE A 99 -8.54 1.50 27.62
N CYS A 100 -7.49 1.06 26.93
CA CYS A 100 -6.17 1.71 26.97
C CYS A 100 -6.12 3.12 26.37
N PHE A 101 -7.15 3.58 25.64
CA PHE A 101 -7.25 4.97 25.17
C PHE A 101 -8.27 5.78 25.98
N ARG A 102 -9.41 5.16 26.34
CA ARG A 102 -10.51 5.86 27.01
C ARG A 102 -10.30 6.05 28.51
N PHE A 103 -9.52 5.17 29.13
CA PHE A 103 -9.27 5.15 30.58
C PHE A 103 -7.78 5.20 30.92
N ALA A 104 -6.93 5.53 29.95
CA ALA A 104 -5.55 5.90 30.26
C ALA A 104 -5.59 7.21 31.06
N ALA A 105 -5.03 7.17 32.27
CA ALA A 105 -4.88 8.33 33.15
C ALA A 105 -3.89 9.35 32.57
#